data_AF-A0A6G3WKP5-F1
#
_entry.id   AF-A0A6G3WKP5-F1
#
_cell.length_a   1.000
_cell.length_b   1.000
_cell.length_c   1.000
_cell.angle_alpha   90.00
_cell.angle_beta   90.00
_cell.angle_gamma   90.00
#
_symmetry.space_group_name_H-M   'P 1'
#
loop_
_entity.id
_entity.type
_entity.pdbx_description
1 polymer ?
#
loop_
_entity_poly.entity_id
_entity_poly.type
_entity_poly.pdbx_seq_one_letter_code
_entity_poly.pdbx_strand_id
1 'polypeptide(L)'
;MSFNRTVRRRIGTTAGAVAAMTALTASQAPGFAPSEPRQGKAASSEDVVWSEVPGDDAYHTELPPLRSPKPPAPLKPGAKPDPLVARAWSEAGIPATVLAAYRKAESAVRRDDPGCGLPWHLLAAIGKVESGQASGGRVDARGTTLTPILGPALDGRGFALIRDTDGGAYDGDRAYDRAVGPMQFIPSTWATWGADGNGDGRRDPNNIYDAALAA
;
A
#
# COMPACT_ATOMS: atom_id res chain seq x y z
N MET A 1 16.28 27.94 -50.30
CA MET A 1 15.05 28.34 -51.02
C MET A 1 14.10 28.94 -50.00
N SER A 2 13.85 30.24 -50.15
CA SER A 2 12.95 31.03 -49.30
C SER A 2 11.54 30.98 -49.88
N PHE A 3 10.52 30.79 -49.05
CA PHE A 3 9.16 31.25 -49.37
C PHE A 3 8.51 31.84 -48.12
N ASN A 4 8.38 33.16 -48.17
CA ASN A 4 7.67 34.03 -47.26
C ASN A 4 6.24 34.20 -47.82
N ARG A 5 5.18 34.04 -47.00
CA ARG A 5 3.98 34.88 -47.17
C ARG A 5 2.96 34.79 -46.01
N THR A 6 2.47 35.98 -45.73
CA THR A 6 1.63 36.48 -44.64
C THR A 6 0.12 36.44 -44.96
N VAL A 7 -0.67 36.27 -43.89
CA VAL A 7 -1.92 36.97 -43.52
C VAL A 7 -3.16 36.88 -44.44
N ARG A 8 -4.31 36.55 -43.84
CA ARG A 8 -5.55 37.37 -43.89
C ARG A 8 -6.59 36.94 -42.84
N ARG A 9 -6.80 37.84 -41.87
CA ARG A 9 -8.03 37.94 -41.06
C ARG A 9 -9.20 38.30 -41.97
N ARG A 10 -10.40 37.79 -41.68
CA ARG A 10 -11.67 38.40 -42.08
C ARG A 10 -12.55 38.56 -40.85
N ILE A 11 -12.82 39.82 -40.51
CA ILE A 11 -13.92 40.26 -39.66
C ILE A 11 -15.07 40.58 -40.61
N GLY A 12 -16.28 40.15 -40.26
CA GLY A 12 -17.52 40.54 -40.93
C GLY A 12 -18.66 40.54 -39.91
N THR A 13 -19.01 41.72 -39.44
CA THR A 13 -20.14 42.04 -38.57
C THR A 13 -21.33 42.54 -39.39
N THR A 14 -22.53 41.99 -39.17
CA THR A 14 -23.86 42.57 -39.49
C THR A 14 -24.86 41.88 -38.55
N ALA A 15 -25.30 42.50 -37.43
CA ALA A 15 -26.47 43.40 -37.28
C ALA A 15 -27.80 42.73 -37.70
N GLY A 16 -28.59 42.18 -36.78
CA GLY A 16 -29.88 42.74 -36.29
C GLY A 16 -31.08 42.08 -37.03
N ALA A 17 -32.24 41.72 -36.48
CA ALA A 17 -32.93 42.01 -35.24
C ALA A 17 -33.98 40.91 -34.91
N VAL A 18 -34.59 41.07 -33.74
CA VAL A 18 -35.49 40.20 -32.95
C VAL A 18 -36.78 39.78 -33.63
N ALA A 19 -37.18 38.51 -33.43
CA ALA A 19 -38.59 38.12 -33.31
C ALA A 19 -38.70 37.03 -32.22
N ALA A 20 -39.36 37.38 -31.12
CA ALA A 20 -39.74 36.45 -30.07
C ALA A 20 -40.95 35.63 -30.53
N MET A 21 -40.84 34.30 -30.51
CA MET A 21 -41.99 33.42 -30.34
C MET A 21 -41.58 32.28 -29.39
N THR A 22 -42.09 32.37 -28.17
CA THR A 22 -42.11 31.30 -27.18
C THR A 22 -43.07 30.21 -27.63
N ALA A 23 -42.55 29.01 -27.87
CA ALA A 23 -43.35 27.78 -27.86
C ALA A 23 -42.52 26.66 -27.22
N LEU A 24 -43.02 26.16 -26.09
CA LEU A 24 -42.48 25.06 -25.31
C LEU A 24 -42.35 23.79 -26.16
N THR A 25 -41.13 23.25 -26.28
CA THR A 25 -40.92 21.81 -26.41
C THR A 25 -39.77 21.42 -25.49
N ALA A 26 -40.12 20.97 -24.29
CA ALA A 26 -39.18 20.36 -23.35
C ALA A 26 -38.72 19.01 -23.90
N SER A 27 -37.56 18.96 -24.55
CA SER A 27 -36.83 17.71 -24.74
C SER A 27 -35.94 17.54 -23.52
N GLN A 28 -36.41 16.76 -22.55
CA GLN A 28 -35.69 16.44 -21.33
C GLN A 28 -34.47 15.57 -21.67
N ALA A 29 -33.29 16.20 -21.77
CA ALA A 29 -32.04 15.51 -21.51
C ALA A 29 -31.85 15.47 -19.98
N PRO A 30 -31.49 14.34 -19.36
CA PRO A 30 -31.19 14.33 -17.93
C PRO A 30 -30.03 15.28 -17.66
N GLY A 31 -30.32 16.35 -16.92
CA GLY A 31 -29.37 17.38 -16.56
C GLY A 31 -28.31 16.83 -15.63
N PHE A 32 -27.04 17.04 -15.97
CA PHE A 32 -25.96 17.05 -14.99
C PHE A 32 -26.15 18.28 -14.11
N ALA A 33 -26.71 18.08 -12.92
CA ALA A 33 -26.57 19.05 -11.84
C ALA A 33 -25.09 19.05 -11.40
N PRO A 34 -24.43 20.21 -11.24
CA PRO A 34 -23.18 20.26 -10.52
C PRO A 34 -23.48 19.87 -9.07
N SER A 35 -22.87 18.78 -8.61
CA SER A 35 -22.89 18.38 -7.21
C SER A 35 -22.28 19.49 -6.36
N GLU A 36 -23.03 19.94 -5.35
CA GLU A 36 -22.49 20.77 -4.27
C GLU A 36 -21.24 20.09 -3.66
N PRO A 37 -20.25 20.86 -3.18
CA PRO A 37 -19.11 20.27 -2.50
C PRO A 37 -19.61 19.65 -1.18
N ARG A 38 -19.79 18.33 -1.18
CA ARG A 38 -19.82 17.57 0.08
C ARG A 38 -18.51 17.86 0.79
N GLN A 39 -18.56 18.65 1.84
CA GLN A 39 -17.56 18.60 2.90
C GLN A 39 -17.65 17.19 3.50
N GLY A 40 -16.93 16.25 2.88
CA GLY A 40 -16.62 14.99 3.51
C GLY A 40 -15.71 15.30 4.69
N LYS A 41 -16.28 15.37 5.89
CA LYS A 41 -15.48 15.14 7.10
C LYS A 41 -14.78 13.81 6.88
N ALA A 42 -13.46 13.79 6.98
CA ALA A 42 -12.74 12.54 7.15
C ALA A 42 -13.44 11.81 8.31
N ALA A 43 -14.06 10.68 8.02
CA ALA A 43 -14.68 9.85 9.03
C ALA A 43 -13.59 9.54 10.07
N SER A 44 -13.86 9.87 11.32
CA SER A 44 -13.07 9.35 12.43
C SER A 44 -13.08 7.84 12.29
N SER A 45 -11.99 7.15 12.65
CA SER A 45 -11.94 5.68 12.68
C SER A 45 -13.05 5.06 13.55
N GLU A 46 -13.76 5.88 14.33
CA GLU A 46 -14.91 5.55 15.16
C GLU A 46 -16.22 5.35 14.36
N ASP A 47 -16.30 5.80 13.09
CA ASP A 47 -17.52 5.70 12.27
C ASP A 47 -17.56 4.44 11.37
N VAL A 48 -16.53 3.58 11.43
CA VAL A 48 -16.54 2.29 10.71
C VAL A 48 -17.33 1.28 11.53
N VAL A 49 -18.59 1.07 11.16
CA VAL A 49 -19.38 -0.05 11.67
C VAL A 49 -18.89 -1.33 10.99
N TRP A 50 -18.04 -2.07 11.69
CA TRP A 50 -17.66 -3.43 11.29
C TRP A 50 -18.91 -4.31 11.38
N SER A 51 -19.35 -4.87 10.26
CA SER A 51 -20.37 -5.92 10.28
C SER A 51 -19.73 -7.18 10.86
N GLU A 52 -20.21 -7.66 12.00
CA GLU A 52 -19.78 -8.94 12.58
C GLU A 52 -20.03 -10.06 11.57
N VAL A 53 -18.95 -10.56 10.97
CA VAL A 53 -18.95 -11.78 10.19
C VAL A 53 -18.90 -12.95 11.19
N PRO A 54 -19.68 -14.02 11.02
CA PRO A 54 -19.59 -15.17 11.90
C PRO A 54 -18.15 -15.70 12.00
N GLY A 55 -17.53 -15.60 13.18
CA GLY A 55 -16.14 -15.99 13.43
C GLY A 55 -15.17 -14.85 13.76
N ASP A 56 -15.61 -13.59 13.72
CA ASP A 56 -14.76 -12.41 14.05
C ASP A 56 -14.34 -12.34 15.53
N ASP A 57 -15.12 -12.96 16.42
CA ASP A 57 -14.90 -13.07 17.86
C ASP A 57 -13.80 -14.07 18.24
N ALA A 58 -13.22 -14.79 17.27
CA ALA A 58 -12.08 -15.70 17.47
C ALA A 58 -10.71 -15.05 17.21
N TYR A 59 -10.64 -13.83 16.69
CA TYR A 59 -9.37 -13.14 16.52
C TYR A 59 -8.94 -12.52 17.86
N HIS A 60 -7.82 -12.99 18.40
CA HIS A 60 -7.20 -12.38 19.57
C HIS A 60 -6.76 -10.95 19.24
N THR A 61 -7.59 -9.97 19.55
CA THR A 61 -7.23 -8.54 19.51
C THR A 61 -6.34 -8.14 20.68
N GLU A 62 -6.22 -9.03 21.67
CA GLU A 62 -5.36 -8.83 22.82
C GLU A 62 -3.89 -8.89 22.40
N LEU A 63 -3.15 -7.83 22.71
CA LEU A 63 -1.71 -7.81 22.50
C LEU A 63 -1.08 -8.95 23.32
N PRO A 64 -0.41 -9.93 22.69
CA PRO A 64 0.33 -10.93 23.44
C PRO A 64 1.40 -10.22 24.29
N PRO A 65 1.85 -10.82 25.42
CA PRO A 65 2.85 -10.21 26.28
C PRO A 65 4.07 -9.75 25.48
N LEU A 66 4.22 -8.44 25.31
CA LEU A 66 5.28 -7.86 24.50
C LEU A 66 6.61 -7.91 25.27
N ARG A 67 7.52 -8.79 24.84
CA ARG A 67 8.91 -8.78 25.32
C ARG A 67 9.73 -7.80 24.49
N SER A 68 9.74 -6.55 24.91
CA SER A 68 10.59 -5.53 24.29
C SER A 68 12.05 -5.69 24.75
N PRO A 69 13.03 -5.58 23.86
CA PRO A 69 14.43 -5.49 24.26
C PRO A 69 14.64 -4.28 25.19
N LYS A 70 15.38 -4.44 26.29
CA LYS A 70 15.74 -3.35 27.21
C LYS A 70 16.77 -2.38 26.59
N PRO A 71 16.44 -1.09 26.36
CA PRO A 71 17.36 -0.12 25.76
C PRO A 71 18.74 -0.08 26.45
N PRO A 72 19.80 0.22 25.69
CA PRO A 72 21.16 0.26 26.23
C PRO A 72 21.27 1.38 27.26
N ALA A 73 21.93 1.06 28.38
CA ALA A 73 22.17 2.06 29.42
C ALA A 73 23.12 3.15 28.90
N PRO A 74 22.88 4.43 29.23
CA PRO A 74 23.84 5.48 28.91
C PRO A 74 25.14 5.27 29.68
N LEU A 75 26.28 5.60 29.05
CA LEU A 75 27.61 5.46 29.64
C LEU A 75 27.80 6.28 30.93
N LYS A 76 26.97 7.32 31.13
CA LYS A 76 26.91 8.14 32.34
C LYS A 76 25.46 8.25 32.83
N PRO A 77 25.21 8.16 34.14
CA PRO A 77 23.88 8.41 34.70
C PRO A 77 23.35 9.78 34.29
N GLY A 78 22.09 9.84 33.84
CA GLY A 78 21.44 11.09 33.38
C GLY A 78 21.80 11.57 31.98
N ALA A 79 22.71 10.90 31.27
CA ALA A 79 23.03 11.21 29.87
C ALA A 79 22.09 10.47 28.89
N LYS A 80 21.96 11.00 27.67
CA LYS A 80 21.31 10.27 26.57
C LYS A 80 22.24 9.15 26.07
N PRO A 81 21.70 8.02 25.58
CA PRO A 81 22.49 7.00 24.90
C PRO A 81 23.24 7.58 23.70
N ASP A 82 24.42 7.03 23.41
CA ASP A 82 25.16 7.37 22.19
C ASP A 82 24.29 7.11 20.95
N PRO A 83 24.23 8.03 19.96
CA PRO A 83 23.37 7.87 18.79
C PRO A 83 23.64 6.60 17.97
N LEU A 84 24.90 6.16 17.88
CA LEU A 84 25.25 4.92 17.17
C LEU A 84 24.74 3.70 17.94
N VAL A 85 24.85 3.74 19.26
CA VAL A 85 24.34 2.67 20.14
C VAL A 85 22.81 2.61 20.10
N ALA A 86 22.13 3.77 20.11
CA ALA A 86 20.68 3.85 19.98
C ALA A 86 20.19 3.29 18.62
N ARG A 87 20.88 3.61 17.53
CA ARG A 87 20.58 3.08 16.20
C ARG A 87 20.81 1.58 16.10
N ALA A 88 21.97 1.10 16.55
CA ALA A 88 22.27 -0.33 16.56
C ALA A 88 21.23 -1.11 17.38
N TRP A 89 20.74 -0.51 18.46
CA TRP A 89 19.66 -1.08 19.26
C TRP A 89 18.33 -1.16 18.52
N SER A 90 17.91 -0.08 17.84
CA SER A 90 16.64 -0.08 17.07
C SER A 90 16.64 -1.06 15.90
N GLU A 91 17.83 -1.37 15.37
CA GLU A 91 18.02 -2.29 14.24
C GLU A 91 18.27 -3.73 14.70
N ALA A 92 18.45 -3.96 16.01
CA ALA A 92 18.86 -5.25 16.56
C ALA A 92 17.80 -6.35 16.29
N GLY A 93 18.28 -7.50 15.80
CA GLY A 93 17.43 -8.67 15.52
C GLY A 93 16.71 -8.64 14.16
N ILE A 94 16.96 -7.62 13.34
CA ILE A 94 16.46 -7.55 11.95
C ILE A 94 17.60 -7.96 11.00
N PRO A 95 17.41 -8.95 10.11
CA PRO A 95 18.39 -9.31 9.10
C PRO A 95 18.74 -8.14 8.19
N ALA A 96 20.02 -7.99 7.83
CA ALA A 96 20.52 -6.81 7.12
C ALA A 96 19.79 -6.52 5.79
N THR A 97 19.57 -7.55 4.96
CA THR A 97 18.83 -7.41 3.68
C THR A 97 17.39 -6.97 3.90
N VAL A 98 16.74 -7.48 4.95
CA VAL A 98 15.34 -7.17 5.29
C VAL A 98 15.23 -5.73 5.83
N LEU A 99 16.16 -5.32 6.70
CA LEU A 99 16.23 -3.93 7.17
C LEU A 99 16.48 -2.95 6.01
N ALA A 100 17.36 -3.32 5.07
CA ALA A 100 17.62 -2.51 3.88
C ALA A 100 16.36 -2.33 3.03
N ALA A 101 15.54 -3.38 2.89
CA ALA A 101 14.26 -3.32 2.19
C ALA A 101 13.27 -2.35 2.84
N TYR A 102 13.06 -2.42 4.15
CA TYR A 102 12.15 -1.51 4.85
C TYR A 102 12.58 -0.04 4.75
N ARG A 103 13.88 0.24 4.87
CA ARG A 103 14.39 1.61 4.73
C ARG A 103 14.30 2.12 3.30
N LYS A 104 14.47 1.23 2.32
CA LYS A 104 14.29 1.57 0.91
C LYS A 104 12.83 1.90 0.61
N ALA A 105 11.89 1.10 1.14
CA ALA A 105 10.46 1.35 1.02
C ALA A 105 10.05 2.69 1.66
N GLU A 106 10.44 2.94 2.92
CA GLU A 106 10.24 4.25 3.57
C GLU A 106 10.81 5.40 2.72
N SER A 107 12.03 5.23 2.19
CA SER A 107 12.63 6.27 1.36
C SER A 107 11.94 6.47 0.02
N ALA A 108 11.33 5.44 -0.56
CA ALA A 108 10.57 5.54 -1.80
C ALA A 108 9.24 6.25 -1.54
N VAL A 109 8.46 5.76 -0.57
CA VAL A 109 7.18 6.36 -0.17
C VAL A 109 7.37 7.82 0.23
N ARG A 110 8.38 8.17 1.03
CA ARG A 110 8.64 9.58 1.40
C ARG A 110 8.91 10.49 0.20
N ARG A 111 9.44 9.97 -0.92
CA ARG A 111 9.65 10.74 -2.14
C ARG A 111 8.36 10.87 -2.95
N ASP A 112 7.60 9.78 -3.05
CA ASP A 112 6.46 9.66 -3.97
C ASP A 112 5.16 10.20 -3.32
N ASP A 113 4.99 9.95 -2.01
CA ASP A 113 3.93 10.49 -1.15
C ASP A 113 4.51 10.98 0.20
N PRO A 114 5.03 12.22 0.25
CA PRO A 114 5.57 12.80 1.47
C PRO A 114 4.55 12.92 2.62
N GLY A 115 3.24 12.87 2.32
CA GLY A 115 2.16 12.98 3.31
C GLY A 115 1.87 11.67 4.06
N CYS A 116 2.28 10.53 3.49
CA CYS A 116 2.04 9.21 4.06
C CYS A 116 2.70 9.02 5.44
N GLY A 117 3.90 9.58 5.65
CA GLY A 117 4.58 9.54 6.95
C GLY A 117 5.00 8.15 7.42
N LEU A 118 5.08 7.16 6.53
CA LEU A 118 5.41 5.76 6.82
C LEU A 118 6.82 5.62 7.46
N PRO A 119 6.94 5.22 8.73
CA PRO A 119 8.23 4.91 9.32
C PRO A 119 8.63 3.46 9.03
N TRP A 120 9.90 3.20 8.71
CA TRP A 120 10.38 1.83 8.42
C TRP A 120 10.16 0.85 9.60
N HIS A 121 10.09 1.36 10.83
CA HIS A 121 9.80 0.55 12.01
C HIS A 121 8.41 -0.11 11.95
N LEU A 122 7.44 0.52 11.29
CA LEU A 122 6.11 -0.05 11.10
C LEU A 122 6.19 -1.26 10.16
N LEU A 123 6.90 -1.13 9.04
CA LEU A 123 7.17 -2.24 8.12
C LEU A 123 7.91 -3.38 8.83
N ALA A 124 8.88 -3.05 9.69
CA ALA A 124 9.60 -4.04 10.49
C ALA A 124 8.69 -4.75 11.50
N ALA A 125 7.72 -4.05 12.09
CA ALA A 125 6.73 -4.65 12.97
C ALA A 125 5.81 -5.62 12.21
N ILE A 126 5.29 -5.19 11.05
CA ILE A 126 4.47 -6.03 10.16
C ILE A 126 5.26 -7.27 9.75
N GLY A 127 6.43 -7.12 9.13
CA GLY A 127 7.23 -8.27 8.68
C GLY A 127 7.69 -9.19 9.82
N LYS A 128 7.80 -8.69 11.05
CA LYS A 128 8.05 -9.53 12.23
C LYS A 128 6.85 -10.45 12.53
N VAL A 129 5.65 -9.90 12.54
CA VAL A 129 4.41 -10.62 12.83
C VAL A 129 4.07 -11.58 11.70
N GLU A 130 4.15 -11.11 10.46
CA GLU A 130 3.71 -11.86 9.28
C GLU A 130 4.58 -13.06 8.97
N SER A 131 5.92 -12.91 9.05
CA SER A 131 6.82 -13.97 8.59
C SER A 131 8.07 -14.16 9.45
N GLY A 132 8.18 -13.46 10.59
CA GLY A 132 9.38 -13.50 11.40
C GLY A 132 10.58 -12.87 10.71
N GLN A 133 10.38 -11.77 9.98
CA GLN A 133 11.39 -11.11 9.14
C GLN A 133 11.85 -11.97 7.95
N ALA A 134 10.92 -12.39 7.08
CA ALA A 134 11.19 -13.29 5.95
C ALA A 134 11.85 -14.61 6.39
N SER A 135 11.22 -15.30 7.36
CA SER A 135 11.73 -16.51 8.00
C SER A 135 13.14 -16.34 8.58
N GLY A 136 13.40 -15.23 9.27
CA GLY A 136 14.71 -14.91 9.83
C GLY A 136 15.74 -14.46 8.79
N GLY A 137 15.31 -13.85 7.70
CA GLY A 137 16.17 -13.30 6.66
C GLY A 137 16.67 -14.35 5.69
N ARG A 138 15.90 -15.42 5.46
CA ARG A 138 16.19 -16.47 4.48
C ARG A 138 15.87 -15.98 3.08
N VAL A 139 16.60 -14.96 2.65
CA VAL A 139 16.52 -14.31 1.35
C VAL A 139 17.87 -14.36 0.65
N ASP A 140 17.86 -14.36 -0.68
CA ASP A 140 19.07 -14.22 -1.49
C ASP A 140 19.61 -12.77 -1.45
N ALA A 141 20.73 -12.53 -2.15
CA ALA A 141 21.35 -11.20 -2.22
C ALA A 141 20.46 -10.14 -2.89
N ARG A 142 19.47 -10.54 -3.69
CA ARG A 142 18.49 -9.66 -4.33
C ARG A 142 17.20 -9.50 -3.50
N GLY A 143 17.11 -10.16 -2.35
CA GLY A 143 15.96 -10.10 -1.45
C GLY A 143 14.86 -11.12 -1.74
N THR A 144 15.05 -12.05 -2.68
CA THR A 144 14.06 -13.10 -2.97
C THR A 144 14.10 -14.16 -1.87
N THR A 145 12.96 -14.57 -1.33
CA THR A 145 12.91 -15.66 -0.34
C THR A 145 13.48 -16.95 -0.93
N LEU A 146 14.27 -17.68 -0.14
CA LEU A 146 14.87 -18.96 -0.58
C LEU A 146 13.84 -20.09 -0.69
N THR A 147 12.72 -19.94 0.00
CA THR A 147 11.57 -20.84 -0.04
C THR A 147 10.30 -19.99 0.03
N PRO A 148 9.22 -20.35 -0.69
CA PRO A 148 7.95 -19.65 -0.58
C PRO A 148 7.49 -19.57 0.88
N ILE A 149 6.98 -18.41 1.27
CA ILE A 149 6.33 -18.20 2.57
C ILE A 149 4.84 -18.09 2.27
N LEU A 150 4.10 -19.12 2.67
CA LEU A 150 2.66 -19.20 2.41
C LEU A 150 1.92 -19.29 3.74
N GLY A 151 0.92 -18.44 3.91
CA GLY A 151 -0.06 -18.53 4.99
C GLY A 151 -0.98 -19.75 4.85
N PRO A 152 -1.91 -19.95 5.81
CA PRO A 152 -2.94 -20.99 5.69
C PRO A 152 -3.84 -20.75 4.48
N ALA A 153 -4.53 -21.80 4.03
CA ALA A 153 -5.56 -21.66 3.01
C ALA A 153 -6.76 -20.89 3.58
N LEU A 154 -7.29 -19.96 2.79
CA LEU A 154 -8.44 -19.15 3.15
C LEU A 154 -9.72 -19.85 2.69
N ASP A 155 -10.00 -20.99 3.30
CA ASP A 155 -11.06 -21.92 2.89
C ASP A 155 -12.34 -21.83 3.74
N GLY A 156 -12.43 -20.83 4.62
CA GLY A 156 -13.55 -20.65 5.54
C GLY A 156 -13.50 -21.56 6.79
N ARG A 157 -12.42 -22.32 7.01
CA ARG A 157 -12.25 -23.19 8.19
C ARG A 157 -11.21 -22.63 9.15
N GLY A 158 -11.67 -21.74 10.04
CA GLY A 158 -10.81 -21.06 11.02
C GLY A 158 -10.03 -19.85 10.46
N PHE A 159 -10.20 -19.57 9.16
CA PHE A 159 -9.73 -18.36 8.48
C PHE A 159 -10.83 -17.87 7.54
N ALA A 160 -10.69 -16.64 7.03
CA ALA A 160 -11.60 -16.09 6.02
C ALA A 160 -11.74 -17.02 4.80
N LEU A 161 -12.88 -16.95 4.11
CA LEU A 161 -13.12 -17.67 2.86
C LEU A 161 -12.77 -16.75 1.67
N ILE A 162 -11.65 -17.02 1.00
CA ILE A 162 -11.21 -16.32 -0.21
C ILE A 162 -10.91 -17.37 -1.29
N ARG A 163 -11.70 -17.36 -2.36
CA ARG A 163 -11.49 -18.22 -3.53
C ARG A 163 -10.29 -17.74 -4.35
N ASP A 164 -9.67 -18.65 -5.10
CA ASP A 164 -8.57 -18.35 -6.02
C ASP A 164 -8.86 -17.10 -6.88
N THR A 165 -7.91 -16.16 -6.88
CA THR A 165 -7.99 -14.91 -7.66
C THR A 165 -6.92 -14.78 -8.74
N ASP A 166 -5.96 -15.69 -8.83
CA ASP A 166 -4.81 -15.58 -9.73
C ASP A 166 -4.51 -16.85 -10.55
N GLY A 167 -5.31 -17.90 -10.41
CA GLY A 167 -5.12 -19.19 -11.10
C GLY A 167 -4.05 -20.07 -10.44
N GLY A 168 -3.72 -19.81 -9.17
CA GLY A 168 -2.63 -20.42 -8.40
C GLY A 168 -1.25 -19.91 -8.80
N ALA A 169 -1.15 -18.65 -9.26
CA ALA A 169 0.11 -18.10 -9.78
C ALA A 169 1.15 -17.88 -8.68
N TYR A 170 0.75 -17.44 -7.49
CA TYR A 170 1.69 -17.14 -6.39
C TYR A 170 1.77 -18.22 -5.31
N ASP A 171 0.70 -18.99 -5.08
CA ASP A 171 0.63 -19.99 -4.00
C ASP A 171 0.42 -21.44 -4.50
N GLY A 172 0.12 -21.62 -5.78
CA GLY A 172 -0.12 -22.92 -6.41
C GLY A 172 -1.49 -23.54 -6.13
N ASP A 173 -2.38 -22.86 -5.40
CA ASP A 173 -3.74 -23.33 -5.11
C ASP A 173 -4.73 -22.74 -6.11
N ARG A 174 -5.59 -23.58 -6.70
CA ARG A 174 -6.59 -23.18 -7.70
C ARG A 174 -8.01 -23.16 -7.17
N ALA A 175 -8.18 -23.36 -5.87
CA ALA A 175 -9.46 -23.37 -5.19
C ALA A 175 -9.59 -22.16 -4.25
N TYR A 176 -8.56 -21.89 -3.47
CA TYR A 176 -8.55 -20.85 -2.44
C TYR A 176 -7.21 -20.12 -2.41
N ASP A 177 -7.24 -18.82 -2.20
CA ASP A 177 -6.02 -18.03 -2.04
C ASP A 177 -5.36 -18.31 -0.67
N ARG A 178 -4.04 -18.11 -0.63
CA ARG A 178 -3.22 -18.06 0.59
C ARG A 178 -2.50 -16.72 0.64
N ALA A 179 -2.22 -16.24 1.85
CA ALA A 179 -1.30 -15.13 2.00
C ALA A 179 0.11 -15.52 1.52
N VAL A 180 0.77 -14.67 0.73
CA VAL A 180 2.02 -14.95 0.02
C VAL A 180 3.13 -13.97 0.41
N GLY A 181 4.34 -14.51 0.56
CA GLY A 181 5.56 -13.74 0.73
C GLY A 181 5.82 -13.23 2.14
N PRO A 182 6.92 -12.49 2.35
CA PRO A 182 7.36 -12.09 3.68
C PRO A 182 6.47 -11.02 4.34
N MET A 183 5.59 -10.37 3.58
CA MET A 183 4.59 -9.41 4.06
C MET A 183 3.16 -9.95 3.92
N GLN A 184 2.99 -11.24 3.61
CA GLN A 184 1.72 -11.98 3.67
C GLN A 184 0.56 -11.32 2.89
N PHE A 185 0.82 -10.90 1.66
CA PHE A 185 -0.23 -10.35 0.78
C PHE A 185 -1.23 -11.42 0.34
N ILE A 186 -2.51 -11.07 0.20
CA ILE A 186 -3.45 -11.89 -0.58
C ILE A 186 -3.21 -11.61 -2.08
N PRO A 187 -3.24 -12.61 -2.98
CA PRO A 187 -3.01 -12.43 -4.41
C PRO A 187 -3.83 -11.28 -5.04
N SER A 188 -5.10 -11.12 -4.67
CA SER A 188 -5.94 -10.00 -5.11
C SER A 188 -5.45 -8.63 -4.62
N THR A 189 -4.97 -8.52 -3.39
CA THR A 189 -4.33 -7.30 -2.87
C THR A 189 -3.03 -7.03 -3.60
N TRP A 190 -2.23 -8.06 -3.85
CA TRP A 190 -0.98 -7.96 -4.61
C TRP A 190 -1.20 -7.47 -6.05
N ALA A 191 -2.28 -7.92 -6.71
CA ALA A 191 -2.63 -7.44 -8.04
C ALA A 191 -2.88 -5.92 -8.08
N THR A 192 -3.29 -5.32 -6.96
CA THR A 192 -3.56 -3.89 -6.85
C THR A 192 -2.31 -3.10 -6.42
N TRP A 193 -1.60 -3.59 -5.39
CA TRP A 193 -0.57 -2.85 -4.68
C TRP A 193 0.86 -3.30 -4.96
N GLY A 194 1.05 -4.46 -5.59
CA GLY A 194 2.36 -5.03 -5.88
C GLY A 194 3.27 -4.03 -6.58
N ALA A 195 4.52 -3.95 -6.11
CA ALA A 195 5.49 -2.94 -6.54
C ALA A 195 6.85 -3.58 -6.85
N ASP A 196 7.65 -2.90 -7.69
CA ASP A 196 9.04 -3.29 -7.96
C ASP A 196 9.95 -2.46 -7.04
N GLY A 197 10.28 -3.03 -5.89
CA GLY A 197 11.04 -2.34 -4.84
C GLY A 197 12.54 -2.49 -5.02
N ASN A 198 13.01 -3.53 -5.72
CA ASN A 198 14.44 -3.71 -6.00
C ASN A 198 14.89 -3.02 -7.30
N GLY A 199 13.97 -2.74 -8.24
CA GLY A 199 14.21 -2.09 -9.53
C GLY A 199 14.62 -3.06 -10.65
N ASP A 200 14.27 -4.34 -10.56
CA ASP A 200 14.65 -5.38 -11.53
C ASP A 200 13.61 -5.58 -12.66
N GLY A 201 12.53 -4.80 -12.65
CA GLY A 201 11.46 -4.83 -13.65
C GLY A 201 10.38 -5.87 -13.35
N ARG A 202 10.44 -6.58 -12.21
CA ARG A 202 9.44 -7.55 -11.79
C ARG A 202 8.77 -7.10 -10.50
N ARG A 203 7.53 -7.54 -10.31
CA ARG A 203 6.79 -7.40 -9.06
C ARG A 203 6.62 -8.80 -8.50
N ASP A 204 7.47 -9.18 -7.56
CA ASP A 204 7.46 -10.51 -6.96
C ASP A 204 7.05 -10.43 -5.48
N PRO A 205 5.90 -11.00 -5.08
CA PRO A 205 5.49 -10.99 -3.68
C PRO A 205 6.48 -11.76 -2.79
N ASN A 206 7.31 -12.63 -3.35
CA ASN A 206 8.36 -13.35 -2.63
C ASN A 206 9.68 -12.55 -2.53
N ASN A 207 9.77 -11.34 -3.08
CA ASN A 207 10.91 -10.46 -2.88
C ASN A 207 10.65 -9.46 -1.75
N ILE A 208 11.53 -9.40 -0.73
CA ILE A 208 11.33 -8.53 0.43
C ILE A 208 11.34 -7.03 0.08
N TYR A 209 12.06 -6.60 -0.97
CA TYR A 209 12.04 -5.21 -1.38
C TYR A 209 10.70 -4.83 -2.01
N ASP A 210 10.17 -5.69 -2.86
CA ASP A 210 8.89 -5.53 -3.55
C ASP A 210 7.74 -5.57 -2.54
N ALA A 211 7.74 -6.60 -1.69
CA ALA A 211 6.75 -6.77 -0.63
C ALA A 211 6.77 -5.62 0.39
N ALA A 212 7.95 -5.12 0.77
CA ALA A 212 8.06 -3.99 1.70
C ALA A 212 7.58 -2.67 1.09
N LEU A 213 7.74 -2.47 -0.23
CA LEU A 213 7.26 -1.26 -0.91
C LEU A 213 5.74 -1.30 -1.14
N ALA A 214 5.17 -2.48 -1.34
CA ALA A 214 3.73 -2.67 -1.55
C ALA A 214 2.90 -2.55 -0.26
N ALA A 215 3.52 -2.73 0.92
CA ALA A 215 2.87 -2.78 2.24
C ALA A 215 2.56 -1.39 2.81
#